data_AF-A0A6S8CHC9-F1
#
_entry.id   AF-A0A6S8CHC9-F1
#
_cell.length_a   1.000
_cell.length_b   1.000
_cell.length_c   1.000
_cell.angle_alpha   90.00
_cell.angle_beta   90.00
_cell.angle_gamma   90.00
#
_symmetry.space_group_name_H-M   'P 1'
#
loop_
_entity.id
_entity.type
_entity.pdbx_description
1 polymer ?
#
loop_
_entity_poly.entity_id
_entity_poly.type
_entity_poly.pdbx_seq_one_letter_code
_entity_poly.pdbx_strand_id
1 'polypeptide(L)'
;MNVLNRLGTTARRSSEGATGSILELKQKGAHADNKDEKDDTEIASVVITTVCDHSYDHLFQSVPQESELGRVVVYAVKVGNVLTRILRSLKGEEIDVKECWDAKEKKTLEDLRENCEKAGHDAVCFNFECSGGYSDSGFGTYSRHHLELLSFLVKEYGCLTMFSDFSLKALIKDWDTRLLGPNPFVQVGTFSGSMRLVFEPEKLKNSASAQLETVGGLCDDGNGKGSAECSAMASTIVFTITKKANENNELCSKDETELSQKEITKKNNLPYEINVLSVVEMMCSEGFTENIVNKINGNKGQVVCHAAEARGPAGHVIITYPPSASAIAAVHEQEQEQGGDDNDDIDNEPVRGAILASCGHWIELMKVDASMERLLDMAGEEYGVESDRWQSMNQELTSLSGAARQAKMQEYSHNYIQSRTPAKYNKKLVKSKASNNI
;
A
#
# COMPACT_ATOMS: atom_id res chain seq x y z
N MET A 1 -19.82 -59.45 -35.14
CA MET A 1 -19.57 -57.99 -35.24
C MET A 1 -18.89 -57.55 -33.95
N ASN A 2 -17.56 -57.50 -33.98
CA ASN A 2 -16.70 -57.02 -32.89
C ASN A 2 -16.28 -55.59 -33.21
N VAL A 3 -16.48 -54.65 -32.28
CA VAL A 3 -15.70 -53.41 -32.26
C VAL A 3 -15.34 -53.08 -30.81
N LEU A 4 -14.10 -53.42 -30.48
CA LEU A 4 -13.26 -52.83 -29.43
C LEU A 4 -12.74 -51.45 -29.87
N ASN A 5 -12.38 -50.61 -28.88
CA ASN A 5 -11.48 -49.43 -28.87
C ASN A 5 -12.17 -48.18 -28.29
N ARG A 6 -11.58 -47.34 -27.44
CA ARG A 6 -10.23 -47.20 -26.86
C ARG A 6 -10.37 -46.26 -25.65
N LEU A 7 -9.86 -46.65 -24.49
CA LEU A 7 -9.58 -45.73 -23.38
C LEU A 7 -8.30 -44.97 -23.72
N GLY A 8 -8.41 -43.67 -23.98
CA GLY A 8 -7.28 -42.76 -24.09
C GLY A 8 -6.99 -42.13 -22.73
N THR A 9 -6.02 -42.69 -22.01
CA THR A 9 -5.39 -42.05 -20.86
C THR A 9 -4.57 -40.84 -21.34
N THR A 10 -5.15 -39.65 -21.27
CA THR A 10 -4.40 -38.41 -21.45
C THR A 10 -3.62 -38.15 -20.17
N ALA A 11 -2.37 -38.62 -20.15
CA ALA A 11 -1.39 -38.16 -19.17
C ALA A 11 -1.22 -36.64 -19.35
N ARG A 12 -1.76 -35.85 -18.42
CA ARG A 12 -1.35 -34.46 -18.22
C ARG A 12 0.12 -34.48 -17.84
N ARG A 13 1.01 -34.34 -18.83
CA ARG A 13 2.37 -33.85 -18.60
C ARG A 13 2.20 -32.41 -18.10
N SER A 14 2.43 -32.19 -16.81
CA SER A 14 2.70 -30.87 -16.26
C SER A 14 3.93 -30.33 -17.00
N SER A 15 3.70 -29.43 -17.94
CA SER A 15 4.77 -28.60 -18.49
C SER A 15 5.18 -27.62 -17.41
N GLU A 16 6.07 -28.04 -16.52
CA GLU A 16 7.00 -27.16 -15.78
C GLU A 16 8.03 -26.58 -16.77
N GLY A 17 7.52 -25.98 -17.84
CA GLY A 17 8.32 -25.41 -18.92
C GLY A 17 8.57 -23.94 -18.62
N ALA A 18 9.77 -23.65 -18.13
CA ALA A 18 10.47 -22.38 -18.31
C ALA A 18 9.58 -21.12 -18.27
N THR A 19 8.98 -20.80 -17.11
CA THR A 19 8.36 -19.49 -16.91
C THR A 19 9.46 -18.45 -16.81
N GLY A 20 9.72 -17.76 -17.93
CA GLY A 20 10.76 -16.74 -18.06
C GLY A 20 10.72 -15.72 -16.93
N SER A 21 11.91 -15.40 -16.41
CA SER A 21 12.11 -14.35 -15.42
C SER A 21 11.87 -13.00 -16.06
N ILE A 22 10.87 -12.27 -15.57
CA ILE A 22 10.71 -10.86 -15.94
C ILE A 22 10.66 -10.08 -14.62
N LEU A 23 11.87 -9.80 -14.12
CA LEU A 23 12.10 -8.60 -13.33
C LEU A 23 12.33 -7.47 -14.35
N GLU A 24 11.34 -6.61 -14.52
CA GLU A 24 11.39 -5.49 -15.45
C GLU A 24 11.52 -4.18 -14.66
N LEU A 25 12.65 -3.51 -14.85
CA LEU A 25 12.80 -2.11 -14.45
C LEU A 25 11.99 -1.26 -15.44
N LYS A 26 10.91 -0.66 -14.97
CA LYS A 26 10.14 0.34 -15.73
C LYS A 26 10.46 1.71 -15.14
N GLN A 27 11.46 2.38 -15.69
CA GLN A 27 11.66 3.79 -15.41
C GLN A 27 10.63 4.61 -16.20
N LYS A 28 9.68 5.19 -15.49
CA LYS A 28 8.73 6.18 -16.01
C LYS A 28 8.72 7.37 -15.05
N GLY A 29 9.71 8.25 -15.19
CA GLY A 29 9.70 9.56 -14.55
C GLY A 29 9.04 10.60 -15.46
N ALA A 30 8.44 11.64 -14.88
CA ALA A 30 7.86 12.76 -15.61
C ALA A 30 8.88 13.57 -16.45
N HIS A 31 10.19 13.31 -16.27
CA HIS A 31 11.29 13.97 -16.99
C HIS A 31 12.01 13.06 -18.02
N ALA A 32 11.42 11.92 -18.39
CA ALA A 32 12.07 10.89 -19.22
C ALA A 32 12.34 11.25 -20.70
N ASP A 33 12.10 12.50 -21.12
CA ASP A 33 12.33 12.93 -22.51
C ASP A 33 13.82 13.16 -22.86
N ASN A 34 14.72 13.19 -21.87
CA ASN A 34 16.17 13.21 -22.10
C ASN A 34 16.81 11.85 -21.76
N LYS A 35 16.88 10.95 -22.75
CA LYS A 35 17.42 9.58 -22.57
C LYS A 35 18.96 9.49 -22.49
N ASP A 36 19.69 10.58 -22.71
CA ASP A 36 21.14 10.54 -22.88
C ASP A 36 21.96 11.24 -21.78
N GLU A 37 21.32 11.95 -20.85
CA GLU A 37 22.00 12.39 -19.62
C GLU A 37 21.82 11.33 -18.54
N LYS A 38 22.92 10.92 -17.91
CA LYS A 38 22.84 10.22 -16.62
C LYS A 38 22.11 11.17 -15.69
N ASP A 39 20.82 10.90 -15.50
CA ASP A 39 19.98 11.67 -14.63
C ASP A 39 20.45 11.41 -13.20
N ASP A 40 21.38 12.25 -12.73
CA ASP A 40 21.88 12.30 -11.36
C ASP A 40 20.78 12.76 -10.37
N THR A 41 19.53 12.88 -10.84
CA THR A 41 18.37 13.12 -9.99
C THR A 41 18.27 12.07 -8.88
N GLU A 42 18.16 12.60 -7.67
CA GLU A 42 18.00 11.86 -6.43
C GLU A 42 16.80 10.91 -6.49
N ILE A 43 16.95 9.71 -5.93
CA ILE A 43 15.88 8.73 -5.85
C ILE A 43 15.02 9.06 -4.64
N ALA A 44 13.84 9.58 -4.88
CA ALA A 44 12.91 9.95 -3.81
C ALA A 44 12.12 8.75 -3.28
N SER A 45 11.81 7.76 -4.12
CA SER A 45 11.02 6.59 -3.72
C SER A 45 11.23 5.40 -4.65
N VAL A 46 11.03 4.20 -4.12
CA VAL A 46 11.02 2.95 -4.89
C VAL A 46 9.71 2.19 -4.68
N VAL A 47 9.06 1.82 -5.78
CA VAL A 47 7.87 0.97 -5.78
C VAL A 47 8.21 -0.36 -6.40
N ILE A 48 8.00 -1.45 -5.68
CA ILE A 48 8.14 -2.82 -6.19
C ILE A 48 6.74 -3.43 -6.25
N THR A 49 6.24 -3.74 -7.44
CA THR A 49 4.92 -4.35 -7.65
C THR A 49 5.03 -5.78 -8.15
N THR A 50 4.35 -6.73 -7.49
CA THR A 50 4.35 -8.15 -7.90
C THR A 50 3.23 -8.45 -8.87
N VAL A 51 3.52 -9.05 -10.02
CA VAL A 51 2.54 -9.33 -11.06
C VAL A 51 2.47 -10.83 -11.35
N CYS A 52 1.27 -11.43 -11.27
CA CYS A 52 1.04 -12.81 -11.71
C CYS A 52 0.25 -12.85 -13.02
N ASP A 53 0.91 -13.13 -14.15
CA ASP A 53 0.37 -13.31 -15.51
C ASP A 53 -0.53 -12.17 -16.07
N HIS A 54 -1.63 -11.84 -15.39
CA HIS A 54 -2.54 -10.73 -15.66
C HIS A 54 -2.79 -9.92 -14.39
N SER A 55 -2.60 -8.60 -14.51
CA SER A 55 -2.89 -7.62 -13.47
C SER A 55 -4.34 -7.15 -13.55
N TYR A 56 -4.98 -7.00 -12.38
CA TYR A 56 -6.25 -6.29 -12.24
C TYR A 56 -6.04 -4.85 -11.74
N ASP A 57 -4.87 -4.55 -11.16
CA ASP A 57 -4.51 -3.27 -10.57
C ASP A 57 -3.17 -2.78 -11.12
N HIS A 58 -3.17 -2.34 -12.37
CA HIS A 58 -1.95 -1.98 -13.09
C HIS A 58 -1.48 -0.55 -12.79
N LEU A 59 -1.97 0.07 -11.69
CA LEU A 59 -1.76 1.47 -11.31
C LEU A 59 -0.30 1.90 -11.46
N PHE A 60 0.61 1.24 -10.73
CA PHE A 60 2.02 1.61 -10.73
C PHE A 60 2.74 1.29 -12.05
N GLN A 61 2.11 0.51 -12.93
CA GLN A 61 2.67 0.17 -14.24
C GLN A 61 2.19 1.13 -15.35
N SER A 62 0.97 1.68 -15.23
CA SER A 62 0.39 2.61 -16.19
C SER A 62 0.61 4.06 -15.82
N VAL A 63 0.46 4.42 -14.54
CA VAL A 63 0.51 5.80 -14.07
C VAL A 63 1.92 6.14 -13.58
N PRO A 64 2.62 7.10 -14.20
CA PRO A 64 3.89 7.61 -13.69
C PRO A 64 3.73 8.11 -12.25
N GLN A 65 4.71 7.78 -11.41
CA GLN A 65 4.71 8.20 -10.02
C GLN A 65 5.56 9.47 -9.87
N GLU A 66 5.01 10.47 -9.20
CA GLU A 66 5.57 11.81 -9.00
C GLU A 66 6.00 11.99 -7.53
N SER A 67 7.12 12.69 -7.35
CA SER A 67 7.61 13.16 -6.06
C SER A 67 8.22 14.54 -6.26
N GLU A 68 8.05 15.41 -5.25
CA GLU A 68 8.67 16.74 -5.22
C GLU A 68 10.18 16.69 -4.88
N LEU A 69 10.69 15.56 -4.39
CA LEU A 69 12.08 15.43 -3.93
C LEU A 69 13.01 14.77 -4.94
N GLY A 70 12.47 14.20 -6.02
CA GLY A 70 13.28 13.47 -6.99
C GLY A 70 12.49 12.42 -7.75
N ARG A 71 13.22 11.50 -8.38
CA ARG A 71 12.62 10.48 -9.24
C ARG A 71 12.08 9.31 -8.45
N VAL A 72 10.96 8.77 -8.91
CA VAL A 72 10.37 7.52 -8.40
C VAL A 72 10.75 6.37 -9.32
N VAL A 73 11.26 5.27 -8.74
CA VAL A 73 11.64 4.08 -9.50
C VAL A 73 10.59 2.99 -9.30
N VAL A 74 10.10 2.41 -10.40
CA VAL A 74 9.12 1.31 -10.35
C VAL A 74 9.71 0.01 -10.91
N TYR A 75 9.64 -1.05 -10.11
CA TYR A 75 9.98 -2.42 -10.49
C TYR A 75 8.71 -3.25 -10.62
N ALA A 76 8.53 -3.90 -11.76
CA ALA A 76 7.51 -4.93 -11.94
C ALA A 76 8.16 -6.31 -11.82
N VAL A 77 7.68 -7.11 -10.87
CA VAL A 77 8.25 -8.40 -10.49
C VAL A 77 7.28 -9.52 -10.85
N LYS A 78 7.63 -10.37 -11.81
CA LYS A 78 6.84 -11.58 -12.04
C LYS A 78 6.95 -12.54 -10.85
N VAL A 79 5.83 -12.95 -10.27
CA VAL A 79 5.83 -13.85 -9.10
C VAL A 79 6.46 -15.21 -9.40
N GLY A 80 7.26 -15.72 -8.45
CA GLY A 80 7.96 -17.00 -8.53
C GLY A 80 9.19 -17.02 -7.63
N ASN A 81 10.23 -17.77 -8.03
CA ASN A 81 11.49 -17.87 -7.27
C ASN A 81 12.27 -16.54 -7.18
N VAL A 82 11.92 -15.54 -7.98
CA VAL A 82 12.52 -14.20 -7.90
C VAL A 82 12.25 -13.52 -6.55
N LEU A 83 11.15 -13.85 -5.85
CA LEU A 83 10.86 -13.28 -4.54
C LEU A 83 11.94 -13.66 -3.51
N THR A 84 12.44 -14.89 -3.57
CA THR A 84 13.55 -15.36 -2.72
C THR A 84 14.84 -14.61 -3.05
N ARG A 85 15.10 -14.34 -4.34
CA ARG A 85 16.27 -13.57 -4.76
C ARG A 85 16.18 -12.10 -4.35
N ILE A 86 15.00 -11.50 -4.42
CA ILE A 86 14.75 -10.13 -3.91
C ILE A 86 15.01 -10.10 -2.40
N LEU A 87 14.44 -11.05 -1.64
CA LEU A 87 14.67 -11.15 -0.20
C LEU A 87 16.16 -11.21 0.13
N ARG A 88 16.91 -12.08 -0.55
CA ARG A 88 18.36 -12.23 -0.36
C ARG A 88 19.12 -10.97 -0.76
N SER A 89 18.77 -10.35 -1.88
CA SER A 89 19.38 -9.08 -2.33
C SER A 89 19.20 -7.99 -1.28
N LEU A 90 17.99 -7.80 -0.76
CA LEU A 90 17.69 -6.80 0.26
C LEU A 90 18.33 -7.09 1.62
N LYS A 91 18.65 -8.36 1.91
CA LYS A 91 19.48 -8.75 3.06
C LYS A 91 20.98 -8.51 2.85
N GLY A 92 21.36 -8.05 1.66
CA GLY A 92 22.74 -7.83 1.27
C GLY A 92 23.52 -9.11 0.94
N GLU A 93 22.83 -10.24 0.75
CA GLU A 93 23.47 -11.48 0.34
C GLU A 93 23.93 -11.40 -1.13
N GLU A 94 25.08 -12.01 -1.41
CA GLU A 94 25.56 -12.13 -2.79
C GLU A 94 24.70 -13.14 -3.57
N ILE A 95 24.31 -12.74 -4.79
CA ILE A 95 23.54 -13.59 -5.71
C ILE A 95 24.47 -14.04 -6.85
N ASP A 96 24.70 -15.36 -6.94
CA ASP A 96 25.44 -15.94 -8.07
C ASP A 96 24.58 -15.80 -9.34
N VAL A 97 25.20 -15.39 -10.44
CA VAL A 97 24.55 -15.27 -11.75
C VAL A 97 23.91 -16.59 -12.20
N LYS A 98 24.40 -17.74 -11.73
CA LYS A 98 23.83 -19.08 -12.00
C LYS A 98 22.46 -19.28 -11.36
N GLU A 99 22.12 -18.49 -10.34
CA GLU A 99 20.81 -18.52 -9.69
C GLU A 99 19.81 -17.57 -10.37
N CYS A 100 20.32 -16.63 -11.15
CA CYS A 100 19.55 -15.74 -11.99
C CYS A 100 19.24 -16.39 -13.33
N TRP A 101 18.21 -15.88 -14.02
CA TRP A 101 17.92 -16.27 -15.38
C TRP A 101 19.03 -15.86 -16.35
N ASP A 102 19.55 -14.64 -16.14
CA ASP A 102 20.64 -14.07 -16.92
C ASP A 102 21.38 -12.98 -16.11
N ALA A 103 22.42 -12.40 -16.71
CA ALA A 103 23.17 -11.29 -16.12
C ALA A 103 22.33 -10.01 -15.97
N LYS A 104 21.27 -9.86 -16.76
CA LYS A 104 20.38 -8.70 -16.69
C LYS A 104 19.52 -8.75 -15.43
N GLU A 105 18.99 -9.92 -15.06
CA GLU A 105 18.28 -10.11 -13.79
C GLU A 105 19.20 -9.81 -12.60
N LYS A 106 20.43 -10.34 -12.60
CA LYS A 106 21.42 -10.05 -11.54
C LYS A 106 21.63 -8.53 -11.39
N LYS A 107 21.95 -7.85 -12.49
CA LYS A 107 22.12 -6.39 -12.48
C LYS A 107 20.87 -5.67 -11.98
N THR A 108 19.68 -6.13 -12.39
CA THR A 108 18.43 -5.49 -11.96
C THR A 108 18.18 -5.66 -10.44
N LEU A 109 18.60 -6.79 -9.86
CA LEU A 109 18.54 -7.02 -8.41
C LEU A 109 19.54 -6.16 -7.63
N GLU A 110 20.73 -5.93 -8.21
CA GLU A 110 21.74 -5.00 -7.68
C GLU A 110 21.22 -3.55 -7.74
N ASP A 111 20.71 -3.12 -8.91
CA ASP A 111 20.10 -1.80 -9.09
C ASP A 111 18.90 -1.60 -8.14
N LEU A 112 18.07 -2.63 -7.94
CA LEU A 112 16.93 -2.58 -7.00
C LEU A 112 17.40 -2.31 -5.59
N ARG A 113 18.40 -3.06 -5.11
CA ARG A 113 18.97 -2.89 -3.77
C ARG A 113 19.55 -1.48 -3.61
N GLU A 114 20.40 -1.06 -4.54
CA GLU A 114 21.03 0.27 -4.51
C GLU A 114 19.99 1.39 -4.49
N ASN A 115 18.94 1.28 -5.31
CA ASN A 115 17.87 2.27 -5.35
C ASN A 115 17.08 2.33 -4.04
N CYS A 116 16.84 1.18 -3.40
CA CYS A 116 16.15 1.14 -2.10
C CYS A 116 17.03 1.71 -0.97
N GLU A 117 18.34 1.44 -0.98
CA GLU A 117 19.30 2.03 -0.03
C GLU A 117 19.37 3.56 -0.19
N LYS A 118 19.36 4.06 -1.44
CA LYS A 118 19.36 5.50 -1.75
C LYS A 118 18.09 6.20 -1.26
N ALA A 119 16.92 5.63 -1.55
CA ALA A 119 15.63 6.20 -1.18
C ALA A 119 15.39 6.22 0.34
N GLY A 120 15.90 5.22 1.07
CA GLY A 120 15.56 5.00 2.48
C GLY A 120 14.34 4.10 2.62
N HIS A 121 14.29 3.32 3.71
CA HIS A 121 13.32 2.23 3.84
C HIS A 121 11.86 2.73 3.95
N ASP A 122 11.63 3.90 4.54
CA ASP A 122 10.33 4.56 4.64
C ASP A 122 9.77 4.99 3.28
N ALA A 123 10.66 5.30 2.33
CA ALA A 123 10.31 5.67 0.96
C ALA A 123 10.13 4.46 0.02
N VAL A 124 10.29 3.24 0.51
CA VAL A 124 10.09 2.00 -0.26
C VAL A 124 8.67 1.47 -0.05
N CYS A 125 8.03 1.07 -1.14
CA CYS A 125 6.75 0.37 -1.11
C CYS A 125 6.81 -0.97 -1.84
N PHE A 126 6.32 -2.02 -1.21
CA PHE A 126 6.11 -3.33 -1.83
C PHE A 126 4.62 -3.58 -2.05
N ASN A 127 4.15 -3.42 -3.28
CA ASN A 127 2.76 -3.67 -3.67
C ASN A 127 2.57 -5.12 -4.10
N PHE A 128 1.83 -5.90 -3.31
CA PHE A 128 1.36 -7.21 -3.74
C PHE A 128 0.12 -7.01 -4.62
N GLU A 129 0.35 -6.79 -5.90
CA GLU A 129 -0.68 -6.38 -6.86
C GLU A 129 -1.78 -7.44 -7.03
N CYS A 130 -3.04 -7.02 -7.05
CA CYS A 130 -4.14 -7.89 -7.45
C CYS A 130 -3.91 -8.44 -8.85
N SER A 131 -3.70 -9.75 -8.93
CA SER A 131 -3.38 -10.44 -10.16
C SER A 131 -3.91 -11.87 -10.12
N GLY A 132 -3.98 -12.52 -11.28
CA GLY A 132 -4.62 -13.85 -11.42
C GLY A 132 -3.98 -14.97 -10.59
N GLY A 133 -2.77 -14.76 -10.05
CA GLY A 133 -2.08 -15.70 -9.17
C GLY A 133 -2.50 -15.61 -7.69
N TYR A 134 -3.30 -14.61 -7.33
CA TYR A 134 -3.81 -14.41 -5.98
C TYR A 134 -5.31 -14.65 -5.94
N SER A 135 -5.80 -15.30 -4.89
CA SER A 135 -7.22 -15.63 -4.76
C SER A 135 -7.57 -16.06 -3.33
N ASP A 136 -8.82 -16.48 -3.12
CA ASP A 136 -9.25 -17.17 -1.90
C ASP A 136 -8.53 -18.51 -1.66
N SER A 137 -7.75 -19.00 -2.64
CA SER A 137 -6.90 -20.19 -2.50
C SER A 137 -5.49 -19.89 -1.97
N GLY A 138 -5.17 -18.63 -1.68
CA GLY A 138 -3.84 -18.24 -1.20
C GLY A 138 -2.92 -17.70 -2.30
N PHE A 139 -1.63 -17.68 -2.02
CA PHE A 139 -0.54 -17.30 -2.93
C PHE A 139 -0.07 -18.47 -3.83
N GLY A 140 -0.80 -19.58 -3.83
CA GLY A 140 -0.48 -20.79 -4.61
C GLY A 140 0.82 -21.47 -4.18
N THR A 141 1.60 -21.97 -5.14
CA THR A 141 2.82 -22.76 -4.88
C THR A 141 3.95 -21.96 -4.22
N TYR A 142 3.90 -20.63 -4.26
CA TYR A 142 4.95 -19.75 -3.74
C TYR A 142 4.58 -19.08 -2.42
N SER A 143 3.56 -19.57 -1.72
CA SER A 143 3.07 -18.99 -0.47
C SER A 143 4.15 -18.72 0.57
N ARG A 144 5.04 -19.70 0.79
CA ARG A 144 6.16 -19.55 1.73
C ARG A 144 7.07 -18.38 1.36
N HIS A 145 7.43 -18.22 0.08
CA HIS A 145 8.30 -17.15 -0.37
C HIS A 145 7.66 -15.77 -0.19
N HIS A 146 6.34 -15.65 -0.39
CA HIS A 146 5.62 -14.40 -0.15
C HIS A 146 5.67 -14.02 1.34
N LEU A 147 5.39 -14.98 2.23
CA LEU A 147 5.31 -14.72 3.66
C LEU A 147 6.69 -14.49 4.30
N GLU A 148 7.74 -15.19 3.85
CA GLU A 148 9.11 -14.95 4.29
C GLU A 148 9.59 -13.56 3.86
N LEU A 149 9.32 -13.16 2.61
CA LEU A 149 9.61 -11.82 2.13
C LEU A 149 8.80 -10.76 2.89
N LEU A 150 7.48 -10.93 3.03
CA LEU A 150 6.62 -10.02 3.77
C LEU A 150 7.09 -9.82 5.22
N SER A 151 7.39 -10.92 5.91
CA SER A 151 7.89 -10.87 7.29
C SER A 151 9.17 -10.05 7.40
N PHE A 152 10.13 -10.25 6.48
CA PHE A 152 11.35 -9.46 6.42
C PHE A 152 11.05 -7.98 6.15
N LEU A 153 10.21 -7.69 5.14
CA LEU A 153 9.87 -6.32 4.75
C LEU A 153 9.27 -5.50 5.90
N VAL A 154 8.37 -6.10 6.70
CA VAL A 154 7.67 -5.35 7.75
C VAL A 154 8.37 -5.38 9.11
N LYS A 155 9.17 -6.42 9.41
CA LYS A 155 9.81 -6.57 10.73
C LYS A 155 11.27 -6.17 10.77
N GLU A 156 12.01 -6.40 9.68
CA GLU A 156 13.46 -6.21 9.64
C GLU A 156 13.82 -5.01 8.78
N TYR A 157 13.29 -4.97 7.55
CA TYR A 157 13.56 -3.91 6.58
C TYR A 157 12.86 -2.60 6.96
N GLY A 158 11.57 -2.66 7.29
CA GLY A 158 10.79 -1.50 7.71
C GLY A 158 10.27 -0.67 6.53
N CYS A 159 9.43 -1.24 5.68
CA CYS A 159 8.79 -0.50 4.59
C CYS A 159 7.27 -0.71 4.54
N LEU A 160 6.59 0.06 3.68
CA LEU A 160 5.16 -0.11 3.42
C LEU A 160 4.93 -1.29 2.50
N THR A 161 4.03 -2.20 2.88
CA THR A 161 3.57 -3.30 2.03
C THR A 161 2.08 -3.17 1.80
N MET A 162 1.63 -3.28 0.54
CA MET A 162 0.23 -3.05 0.17
C MET A 162 -0.42 -4.34 -0.33
N PHE A 163 -1.64 -4.59 0.12
CA PHE A 163 -2.50 -5.68 -0.31
C PHE A 163 -3.90 -5.15 -0.59
N SER A 164 -4.45 -5.48 -1.75
CA SER A 164 -5.83 -5.17 -2.15
C SER A 164 -6.57 -6.45 -2.53
N ASP A 165 -7.89 -6.39 -2.59
CA ASP A 165 -8.80 -7.45 -3.07
C ASP A 165 -8.24 -8.89 -3.09
N PHE A 166 -7.71 -9.36 -4.23
CA PHE A 166 -7.21 -10.72 -4.41
C PHE A 166 -5.92 -11.02 -3.64
N SER A 167 -4.98 -10.08 -3.57
CA SER A 167 -3.77 -10.28 -2.78
C SER A 167 -4.07 -10.27 -1.28
N LEU A 168 -5.06 -9.49 -0.84
CA LEU A 168 -5.54 -9.52 0.54
C LEU A 168 -6.24 -10.84 0.87
N LYS A 169 -7.09 -11.39 -0.02
CA LYS A 169 -7.64 -12.75 0.15
C LYS A 169 -6.54 -13.79 0.30
N ALA A 170 -5.52 -13.71 -0.54
CA ALA A 170 -4.38 -14.63 -0.50
C ALA A 170 -3.61 -14.51 0.84
N LEU A 171 -3.35 -13.27 1.28
CA LEU A 171 -2.71 -12.98 2.57
C LEU A 171 -3.51 -13.54 3.74
N ILE A 172 -4.82 -13.33 3.78
CA ILE A 172 -5.70 -13.83 4.84
C ILE A 172 -5.66 -15.36 4.88
N LYS A 173 -5.73 -16.00 3.71
CA LYS A 173 -5.78 -17.46 3.57
C LYS A 173 -4.48 -18.12 4.05
N ASP A 174 -3.35 -17.57 3.67
CA ASP A 174 -2.03 -18.18 3.88
C ASP A 174 -1.31 -17.65 5.12
N TRP A 175 -1.89 -16.69 5.84
CA TRP A 175 -1.29 -16.04 7.00
C TRP A 175 -0.56 -17.01 7.95
N ASP A 176 0.77 -16.86 8.09
CA ASP A 176 1.58 -17.66 9.00
C ASP A 176 1.78 -16.94 10.34
N THR A 177 1.14 -17.47 11.38
CA THR A 177 1.21 -16.87 12.72
C THR A 177 2.59 -16.87 13.35
N ARG A 178 3.49 -17.74 12.91
CA ARG A 178 4.87 -17.78 13.39
C ARG A 178 5.69 -16.64 12.79
N LEU A 179 5.42 -16.28 11.54
CA LEU A 179 6.11 -15.21 10.83
C LEU A 179 5.52 -13.85 11.15
N LEU A 180 4.19 -13.71 11.19
CA LEU A 180 3.52 -12.41 11.26
C LEU A 180 2.79 -12.16 12.60
N GLY A 181 2.69 -13.16 13.47
CA GLY A 181 1.83 -13.09 14.67
C GLY A 181 0.37 -13.45 14.36
N PRO A 182 -0.59 -13.28 15.28
CA PRO A 182 -1.99 -13.63 15.03
C PRO A 182 -2.54 -12.96 13.75
N ASN A 183 -3.47 -13.59 13.03
CA ASN A 183 -4.11 -12.94 11.87
C ASN A 183 -5.20 -11.98 12.38
N PRO A 184 -5.10 -10.67 12.13
CA PRO A 184 -6.13 -9.74 12.57
C PRO A 184 -7.31 -9.68 11.60
N PHE A 185 -7.14 -10.11 10.35
CA PHE A 185 -8.12 -9.96 9.29
C PHE A 185 -9.13 -11.10 9.22
N VAL A 186 -10.37 -10.77 8.88
CA VAL A 186 -11.45 -11.73 8.66
C VAL A 186 -12.20 -11.35 7.39
N GLN A 187 -12.20 -12.24 6.40
CA GLN A 187 -13.08 -12.10 5.23
C GLN A 187 -14.52 -12.45 5.63
N VAL A 188 -15.43 -11.49 5.48
CA VAL A 188 -16.86 -11.65 5.84
C VAL A 188 -17.75 -11.84 4.63
N GLY A 189 -17.23 -11.57 3.43
CA GLY A 189 -17.93 -11.80 2.18
C GLY A 189 -17.17 -11.26 0.98
N THR A 190 -17.92 -11.08 -0.10
CA THR A 190 -17.48 -10.44 -1.33
C THR A 190 -18.57 -9.50 -1.83
N PHE A 191 -18.20 -8.48 -2.59
CA PHE A 191 -19.09 -7.45 -3.11
C PHE A 191 -18.73 -7.13 -4.56
N SER A 192 -19.66 -6.57 -5.31
CA SER A 192 -19.47 -6.11 -6.69
C SER A 192 -20.32 -4.84 -6.90
N GLY A 193 -19.86 -3.91 -7.74
CA GLY A 193 -20.59 -2.67 -8.02
C GLY A 193 -19.82 -1.44 -7.56
N SER A 194 -20.44 -0.58 -6.74
CA SER A 194 -19.80 0.60 -6.17
C SER A 194 -19.92 0.57 -4.66
N MET A 195 -18.81 0.88 -3.99
CA MET A 195 -18.74 0.97 -2.53
C MET A 195 -18.43 2.42 -2.14
N ARG A 196 -19.08 2.92 -1.10
CA ARG A 196 -18.71 4.19 -0.49
C ARG A 196 -17.81 3.93 0.70
N LEU A 197 -16.67 4.60 0.74
CA LEU A 197 -15.75 4.63 1.85
C LEU A 197 -16.02 5.87 2.67
N VAL A 198 -16.12 5.71 3.98
CA VAL A 198 -16.24 6.82 4.94
C VAL A 198 -15.07 6.75 5.90
N PHE A 199 -14.49 7.90 6.20
CA PHE A 199 -13.27 8.01 7.00
C PHE A 199 -13.18 9.34 7.73
N GLU A 200 -12.26 9.41 8.69
CA GLU A 200 -11.83 10.67 9.31
C GLU A 200 -10.62 11.19 8.51
N PRO A 201 -10.69 12.37 7.87
CA PRO A 201 -9.61 12.90 7.03
C PRO A 201 -8.25 12.92 7.74
N GLU A 202 -8.21 13.32 9.01
CA GLU A 202 -6.99 13.33 9.83
C GLU A 202 -6.31 11.96 9.95
N LYS A 203 -7.08 10.87 10.05
CA LYS A 203 -6.50 9.52 10.10
C LYS A 203 -5.82 9.15 8.79
N LEU A 204 -6.39 9.59 7.66
CA LEU A 204 -5.77 9.37 6.36
C LEU A 204 -4.55 10.26 6.15
N LYS A 205 -4.59 11.54 6.56
CA LYS A 205 -3.44 12.48 6.48
C LYS A 205 -2.22 11.99 7.27
N ASN A 206 -2.47 11.30 8.38
CA ASN A 206 -1.44 10.69 9.22
C ASN A 206 -1.10 9.24 8.84
N SER A 207 -1.61 8.73 7.71
CA SER A 207 -1.28 7.40 7.21
C SER A 207 0.17 7.34 6.69
N ALA A 208 0.76 6.14 6.71
CA ALA A 208 2.05 5.87 6.05
C ALA A 208 1.95 5.88 4.51
N SER A 209 0.74 6.00 3.95
CA SER A 209 0.53 6.08 2.51
C SER A 209 0.26 7.50 2.04
N ALA A 210 1.12 8.04 1.17
CA ALA A 210 0.95 9.40 0.66
C ALA A 210 -0.28 9.52 -0.27
N GLN A 211 -0.70 8.42 -0.90
CA GLN A 211 -1.96 8.35 -1.66
C GLN A 211 -3.17 8.52 -0.74
N LEU A 212 -3.20 7.81 0.39
CA LEU A 212 -4.27 7.98 1.38
C LEU A 212 -4.21 9.35 2.06
N GLU A 213 -3.02 9.87 2.36
CA GLU A 213 -2.85 11.24 2.86
C GLU A 213 -3.47 12.25 1.89
N THR A 214 -3.24 12.05 0.60
CA THR A 214 -3.84 12.89 -0.45
C THR A 214 -5.36 12.79 -0.47
N VAL A 215 -5.92 11.58 -0.35
CA VAL A 215 -7.38 11.37 -0.21
C VAL A 215 -7.91 12.10 1.02
N GLY A 216 -7.20 12.01 2.14
CA GLY A 216 -7.52 12.71 3.39
C GLY A 216 -7.57 14.21 3.21
N GLY A 217 -6.53 14.81 2.64
CA GLY A 217 -6.48 16.25 2.37
C GLY A 217 -7.58 16.72 1.42
N LEU A 218 -7.84 15.97 0.35
CA LEU A 218 -8.84 16.34 -0.64
C LEU A 218 -10.26 16.32 -0.08
N CYS A 219 -10.55 15.36 0.81
CA CYS A 219 -11.88 15.16 1.40
C CYS A 219 -12.05 15.87 2.77
N ASP A 220 -11.13 16.75 3.14
CA ASP A 220 -11.20 17.49 4.41
C ASP A 220 -11.97 18.80 4.24
N ASP A 221 -13.27 18.76 4.54
CA ASP A 221 -14.13 19.95 4.58
C ASP A 221 -14.17 20.62 5.97
N GLY A 222 -13.34 20.16 6.91
CA GLY A 222 -13.30 20.65 8.30
C GLY A 222 -14.39 20.09 9.21
N ASN A 223 -15.26 19.21 8.74
CA ASN A 223 -16.33 18.60 9.56
C ASN A 223 -15.89 17.30 10.28
N GLY A 224 -14.67 16.82 10.00
CA GLY A 224 -14.10 15.59 10.56
C GLY A 224 -14.55 14.29 9.87
N LYS A 225 -15.29 14.35 8.77
CA LYS A 225 -15.81 13.21 8.00
C LYS A 225 -15.52 13.42 6.51
N GLY A 226 -14.77 12.50 5.92
CA GLY A 226 -14.52 12.43 4.49
C GLY A 226 -15.19 11.20 3.88
N SER A 227 -15.44 11.25 2.57
CA SER A 227 -15.91 10.08 1.84
C SER A 227 -15.34 9.97 0.43
N ALA A 228 -15.27 8.74 -0.07
CA ALA A 228 -14.88 8.43 -1.44
C ALA A 228 -15.73 7.27 -1.98
N GLU A 229 -15.90 7.17 -3.28
CA GLU A 229 -16.51 6.02 -3.95
C GLU A 229 -15.42 5.22 -4.66
N CYS A 230 -15.44 3.91 -4.46
CA CYS A 230 -14.63 2.97 -5.21
C CYS A 230 -15.52 2.10 -6.11
N SER A 231 -14.98 1.72 -7.27
CA SER A 231 -15.52 0.58 -8.01
C SER A 231 -15.19 -0.70 -7.26
N ALA A 232 -16.02 -1.72 -7.41
CA ALA A 232 -15.80 -3.05 -6.90
C ALA A 232 -16.01 -4.03 -8.06
N MET A 233 -14.95 -4.69 -8.48
CA MET A 233 -15.04 -5.77 -9.45
C MET A 233 -15.88 -6.93 -8.93
N ALA A 234 -16.18 -7.88 -9.82
CA ALA A 234 -16.88 -9.08 -9.43
C ALA A 234 -16.12 -9.82 -8.30
N SER A 235 -16.81 -10.04 -7.19
CA SER A 235 -16.28 -10.76 -6.02
C SER A 235 -15.21 -10.01 -5.23
N THR A 236 -15.12 -8.69 -5.32
CA THR A 236 -14.18 -7.90 -4.50
C THR A 236 -14.33 -8.17 -3.01
N ILE A 237 -13.22 -8.32 -2.28
CA ILE A 237 -13.22 -8.73 -0.87
C ILE A 237 -14.02 -7.76 0.02
N VAL A 238 -14.81 -8.33 0.93
CA VAL A 238 -15.34 -7.60 2.08
C VAL A 238 -14.70 -8.20 3.32
N PHE A 239 -13.95 -7.40 4.08
CA PHE A 239 -13.21 -7.86 5.23
C PHE A 239 -13.39 -6.94 6.45
N THR A 240 -12.92 -7.41 7.59
CA THR A 240 -12.97 -6.72 8.87
C THR A 240 -11.79 -7.20 9.73
N ILE A 241 -11.67 -6.66 10.95
CA ILE A 241 -10.69 -7.08 11.94
C ILE A 241 -11.35 -7.87 13.08
N THR A 242 -10.64 -8.86 13.62
CA THR A 242 -11.13 -9.68 14.74
C THR A 242 -11.45 -8.80 15.95
N LYS A 243 -12.44 -9.17 16.77
CA LYS A 243 -12.77 -8.41 17.99
C LYS A 243 -11.59 -8.31 18.96
N LYS A 244 -10.75 -9.34 19.08
CA LYS A 244 -9.54 -9.29 19.91
C LYS A 244 -8.55 -8.22 19.39
N ALA A 245 -8.48 -8.04 18.08
CA ALA A 245 -7.74 -6.94 17.45
C ALA A 245 -8.44 -5.57 17.66
N ASN A 246 -9.78 -5.53 17.59
CA ASN A 246 -10.55 -4.28 17.67
C ASN A 246 -10.79 -3.74 19.10
N GLU A 247 -10.84 -4.61 20.11
CA GLU A 247 -10.88 -4.21 21.53
C GLU A 247 -9.67 -3.31 21.89
N ASN A 248 -8.60 -3.34 21.08
CA ASN A 248 -7.46 -2.43 21.20
C ASN A 248 -7.74 -1.00 20.73
N ASN A 249 -8.74 -0.79 19.87
CA ASN A 249 -9.10 0.54 19.35
C ASN A 249 -10.27 1.17 20.12
N GLU A 250 -11.20 0.38 20.66
CA GLU A 250 -12.41 0.91 21.35
C GLU A 250 -12.14 1.51 22.74
N LEU A 251 -11.06 1.13 23.42
CA LEU A 251 -10.68 1.71 24.71
C LEU A 251 -10.25 3.18 24.61
N CYS A 252 -10.08 3.72 23.39
CA CYS A 252 -9.60 5.09 23.16
C CYS A 252 -10.72 6.14 23.01
N SER A 253 -12.00 5.74 22.89
CA SER A 253 -13.08 6.66 22.50
C SER A 253 -14.10 7.02 23.59
N LYS A 254 -13.91 6.58 24.83
CA LYS A 254 -14.81 6.92 25.95
C LYS A 254 -13.98 7.26 27.20
N ASP A 255 -14.00 8.54 27.54
CA ASP A 255 -13.62 9.20 28.81
C ASP A 255 -12.80 8.40 29.83
N GLU A 256 -11.66 8.99 30.21
CA GLU A 256 -10.86 8.72 31.43
C GLU A 256 -10.09 7.40 31.50
N THR A 257 -9.04 7.30 30.69
CA THR A 257 -7.62 7.16 31.08
C THR A 257 -6.86 6.90 29.78
N GLU A 258 -5.83 7.69 29.48
CA GLU A 258 -4.94 7.50 28.31
C GLU A 258 -4.16 6.18 28.43
N LEU A 259 -4.84 5.04 28.36
CA LEU A 259 -4.19 3.79 28.05
C LEU A 259 -3.77 3.88 26.59
N SER A 260 -2.55 4.37 26.38
CA SER A 260 -1.97 4.52 25.05
C SER A 260 -2.10 3.19 24.28
N GLN A 261 -2.25 3.24 22.96
CA GLN A 261 -2.37 2.05 22.10
C GLN A 261 -1.24 1.04 22.34
N LYS A 262 -0.08 1.50 22.84
CA LYS A 262 1.05 0.71 23.33
C LYS A 262 0.67 -0.21 24.50
N GLU A 263 -0.09 0.26 25.48
CA GLU A 263 -0.50 -0.54 26.65
C GLU A 263 -1.54 -1.61 26.30
N ILE A 264 -2.41 -1.33 25.34
CA ILE A 264 -3.43 -2.30 24.92
C ILE A 264 -2.82 -3.40 24.04
N THR A 265 -1.87 -3.03 23.17
CA THR A 265 -1.05 -3.99 22.41
C THR A 265 -0.30 -4.93 23.34
N LYS A 266 0.28 -4.38 24.43
CA LYS A 266 0.95 -5.15 25.48
C LYS A 266 0.00 -6.11 26.20
N LYS A 267 -1.24 -5.70 26.47
CA LYS A 267 -2.25 -6.54 27.13
C LYS A 267 -2.67 -7.75 26.27
N ASN A 268 -2.75 -7.58 24.95
CA ASN A 268 -3.19 -8.61 24.03
C ASN A 268 -2.07 -9.42 23.37
N ASN A 269 -0.81 -9.09 23.69
CA ASN A 269 0.40 -9.74 23.20
C ASN A 269 0.44 -9.79 21.66
N LEU A 270 -0.04 -8.73 21.01
CA LEU A 270 0.08 -8.57 19.56
C LEU A 270 1.46 -7.97 19.24
N PRO A 271 2.16 -8.47 18.20
CA PRO A 271 3.45 -7.93 17.82
C PRO A 271 3.34 -6.69 16.91
N TYR A 272 2.16 -6.07 16.83
CA TYR A 272 1.87 -4.94 15.94
C TYR A 272 0.67 -4.12 16.44
N GLU A 273 0.56 -2.89 15.95
CA GLU A 273 -0.58 -1.99 16.14
C GLU A 273 -1.52 -2.06 14.93
N ILE A 274 -2.82 -1.78 15.10
CA ILE A 274 -3.82 -1.87 14.04
C ILE A 274 -4.64 -0.59 14.02
N ASN A 275 -4.69 0.10 12.87
CA ASN A 275 -5.51 1.28 12.68
C ASN A 275 -6.48 1.06 11.52
N VAL A 276 -7.78 1.21 11.78
CA VAL A 276 -8.81 1.22 10.72
C VAL A 276 -8.89 2.64 10.18
N LEU A 277 -8.53 2.80 8.91
CA LEU A 277 -8.39 4.08 8.25
C LEU A 277 -9.70 4.52 7.57
N SER A 278 -10.46 3.56 7.04
CA SER A 278 -11.80 3.81 6.50
C SER A 278 -12.71 2.61 6.70
N VAL A 279 -14.01 2.83 6.62
CA VAL A 279 -15.03 1.78 6.62
C VAL A 279 -15.88 1.85 5.36
N VAL A 280 -16.41 0.70 4.95
CA VAL A 280 -17.32 0.61 3.81
C VAL A 280 -18.74 0.93 4.28
N GLU A 281 -19.29 2.03 3.80
CA GLU A 281 -20.72 2.32 3.81
C GLU A 281 -21.33 1.67 2.56
N MET A 282 -21.91 0.48 2.75
CA MET A 282 -22.51 -0.26 1.64
C MET A 282 -23.79 0.43 1.16
N MET A 283 -23.75 0.97 -0.06
CA MET A 283 -24.94 1.39 -0.80
C MET A 283 -25.65 0.18 -1.41
N CYS A 284 -26.07 -0.77 -0.57
CA CYS A 284 -26.77 -1.96 -1.02
C CYS A 284 -28.29 -1.82 -0.92
N SER A 285 -28.99 -2.51 -1.84
CA SER A 285 -30.42 -2.79 -1.71
C SER A 285 -30.72 -3.47 -0.37
N GLU A 286 -31.85 -3.10 0.23
CA GLU A 286 -32.36 -3.65 1.49
C GLU A 286 -32.20 -5.19 1.52
N GLY A 287 -31.31 -5.71 2.37
CA GLY A 287 -31.09 -7.16 2.58
C GLY A 287 -29.64 -7.65 2.53
N PHE A 288 -28.74 -7.03 1.77
CA PHE A 288 -27.33 -7.46 1.75
C PHE A 288 -26.60 -7.11 3.06
N THR A 289 -26.79 -5.87 3.50
CA THR A 289 -26.25 -5.38 4.78
C THR A 289 -26.76 -6.24 5.93
N GLU A 290 -28.04 -6.61 5.93
CA GLU A 290 -28.61 -7.46 6.97
C GLU A 290 -27.97 -8.86 6.99
N ASN A 291 -27.69 -9.46 5.83
CA ASN A 291 -27.01 -10.75 5.77
C ASN A 291 -25.55 -10.68 6.25
N ILE A 292 -24.80 -9.63 5.91
CA ILE A 292 -23.43 -9.44 6.40
C ILE A 292 -23.45 -9.14 7.89
N VAL A 293 -24.31 -8.25 8.34
CA VAL A 293 -24.51 -7.92 9.75
C VAL A 293 -24.97 -9.16 10.52
N ASN A 294 -25.82 -10.00 9.96
CA ASN A 294 -26.25 -11.26 10.58
C ASN A 294 -25.16 -12.33 10.56
N LYS A 295 -24.29 -12.40 9.55
CA LYS A 295 -23.10 -13.26 9.60
C LYS A 295 -22.11 -12.78 10.66
N ILE A 296 -21.93 -11.47 10.75
CA ILE A 296 -21.13 -10.80 11.78
C ILE A 296 -21.71 -11.09 13.18
N ASN A 297 -23.02 -10.93 13.36
CA ASN A 297 -23.70 -11.10 14.65
C ASN A 297 -23.94 -12.57 15.03
N GLY A 298 -24.19 -13.42 14.03
CA GLY A 298 -24.42 -14.87 14.17
C GLY A 298 -23.15 -15.62 14.57
N ASN A 299 -21.98 -15.08 14.23
CA ASN A 299 -20.74 -15.32 14.95
C ASN A 299 -20.81 -14.58 16.29
N LYS A 300 -21.60 -15.13 17.23
CA LYS A 300 -21.83 -14.59 18.59
C LYS A 300 -20.51 -14.15 19.23
N GLY A 301 -20.17 -12.87 19.07
CA GLY A 301 -19.05 -12.23 19.74
C GLY A 301 -17.96 -11.61 18.87
N GLN A 302 -18.04 -11.48 17.53
CA GLN A 302 -16.92 -10.91 16.78
C GLN A 302 -17.35 -10.11 15.55
N VAL A 303 -17.35 -8.78 15.64
CA VAL A 303 -16.86 -7.81 14.62
C VAL A 303 -17.43 -6.42 14.90
N VAL A 304 -16.54 -5.44 14.98
CA VAL A 304 -16.89 -4.02 14.98
C VAL A 304 -15.77 -3.31 14.21
N CYS A 305 -16.06 -2.62 13.12
CA CYS A 305 -15.14 -1.56 12.67
C CYS A 305 -15.85 -0.25 12.93
N HIS A 306 -15.19 0.66 13.65
CA HIS A 306 -15.67 1.99 13.95
C HIS A 306 -14.62 3.02 13.49
N ALA A 307 -14.94 3.78 12.45
CA ALA A 307 -14.34 5.10 12.24
C ALA A 307 -15.31 6.10 12.89
N ALA A 308 -15.02 6.47 14.14
CA ALA A 308 -15.80 7.29 15.09
C ALA A 308 -17.27 6.91 15.38
N GLU A 309 -18.09 6.56 14.38
CA GLU A 309 -19.52 6.21 14.54
C GLU A 309 -20.01 5.20 13.48
N ALA A 310 -19.27 4.99 12.39
CA ALA A 310 -19.70 4.14 11.29
C ALA A 310 -19.36 2.67 11.55
N ARG A 311 -20.38 1.80 11.65
CA ARG A 311 -20.25 0.35 11.75
C ARG A 311 -20.25 -0.26 10.35
N GLY A 312 -19.19 -0.96 9.98
CA GLY A 312 -19.18 -1.65 8.70
C GLY A 312 -17.95 -2.53 8.50
N PRO A 313 -17.85 -3.20 7.36
CA PRO A 313 -16.59 -3.78 6.91
C PRO A 313 -15.50 -2.72 6.81
N ALA A 314 -14.26 -3.12 7.00
CA ALA A 314 -13.14 -2.21 6.82
C ALA A 314 -12.95 -1.89 5.34
N GLY A 315 -12.72 -0.61 5.03
CA GLY A 315 -12.30 -0.17 3.72
C GLY A 315 -10.78 -0.26 3.60
N HIS A 316 -10.10 0.42 4.53
CA HIS A 316 -8.65 0.41 4.67
C HIS A 316 -8.25 0.10 6.11
N VAL A 317 -7.23 -0.75 6.27
CA VAL A 317 -6.61 -1.08 7.56
C VAL A 317 -5.10 -1.02 7.40
N ILE A 318 -4.43 -0.36 8.32
CA ILE A 318 -2.97 -0.41 8.42
C ILE A 318 -2.55 -1.18 9.68
N ILE A 319 -1.63 -2.11 9.51
CA ILE A 319 -0.95 -2.81 10.61
C ILE A 319 0.48 -2.32 10.66
N THR A 320 0.91 -1.82 11.81
CA THR A 320 2.26 -1.26 11.97
C THR A 320 3.06 -2.11 12.95
N TYR A 321 4.18 -2.66 12.49
CA TYR A 321 5.10 -3.41 13.32
C TYR A 321 6.00 -2.45 14.11
N PRO A 322 6.48 -2.85 15.30
CA PRO A 322 7.53 -2.10 15.97
C PRO A 322 8.81 -2.16 15.12
N PRO A 323 9.67 -1.13 15.21
CA PRO A 323 10.97 -1.16 14.56
C PRO A 323 11.81 -2.34 15.04
N SER A 324 12.70 -2.83 14.17
CA SER A 324 13.67 -3.87 14.54
C SER A 324 14.67 -3.35 15.57
N ALA A 325 15.24 -4.26 16.36
CA ALA A 325 16.34 -3.91 17.27
C ALA A 325 17.53 -3.28 16.53
N SER A 326 17.80 -3.71 15.29
CA SER A 326 18.81 -3.09 14.43
C SER A 326 18.44 -1.68 13.99
N ALA A 327 17.18 -1.42 13.64
CA ALA A 327 16.73 -0.07 13.29
C ALA A 327 16.85 0.88 14.51
N ILE A 328 16.50 0.41 15.70
CA ILE A 328 16.65 1.16 16.95
C ILE A 328 18.13 1.44 17.25
N ALA A 329 19.00 0.43 17.09
CA ALA A 329 20.43 0.58 17.31
C ALA A 329 21.06 1.60 16.34
N ALA A 330 20.65 1.59 15.07
CA ALA A 330 21.16 2.52 14.06
C ALA A 330 20.80 3.99 14.38
N VAL A 331 19.60 4.25 14.89
CA VAL A 331 19.22 5.60 15.35
C VAL A 331 20.09 6.06 16.52
N HIS A 332 20.28 5.20 17.52
CA HIS A 332 21.12 5.53 18.69
C HIS A 332 22.60 5.77 18.34
N GLU A 333 23.14 5.08 17.33
CA GLU A 333 24.51 5.31 16.85
C GLU A 333 24.64 6.68 16.19
N GLN A 334 23.65 7.09 15.37
CA GLN A 334 23.62 8.42 14.75
C GLN A 334 23.50 9.56 15.77
N GLU A 335 22.69 9.38 16.83
CA GLU A 335 22.55 10.36 17.91
C GLU A 335 23.87 10.58 18.68
N GLN A 336 24.69 9.54 18.85
CA GLN A 336 25.98 9.64 19.53
C GLN A 336 27.03 10.38 18.70
N GLU A 337 26.97 10.27 17.36
CA GLU A 337 27.91 10.93 16.45
C GLU A 337 27.60 12.41 16.25
N GLN A 338 26.33 12.83 16.32
CA GLN A 338 25.91 14.22 16.04
C GLN A 338 26.11 15.21 17.20
N GLY A 339 26.64 14.77 18.33
CA GLY A 339 27.27 15.66 19.30
C GLY A 339 26.36 16.78 19.86
N GLY A 340 25.21 16.44 20.43
CA GLY A 340 24.52 17.20 21.49
C GLY A 340 24.40 18.72 21.40
N ASP A 341 24.34 19.31 20.20
CA ASP A 341 24.07 20.74 20.05
C ASP A 341 22.55 20.95 19.96
N ASP A 342 22.02 21.82 20.84
CA ASP A 342 20.61 21.96 21.27
C ASP A 342 19.59 22.40 20.19
N ASN A 343 19.76 22.11 18.90
CA ASN A 343 18.87 22.65 17.87
C ASN A 343 18.16 21.61 17.00
N ASP A 344 16.84 21.70 17.09
CA ASP A 344 15.77 21.07 16.33
C ASP A 344 15.48 19.61 16.70
N ASP A 345 14.32 19.41 17.34
CA ASP A 345 13.61 18.14 17.54
C ASP A 345 13.39 17.45 16.17
N ILE A 346 14.43 16.82 15.64
CA ILE A 346 14.31 15.86 14.56
C ILE A 346 13.83 14.59 15.24
N ASP A 347 12.53 14.32 15.13
CA ASP A 347 11.94 13.02 15.44
C ASP A 347 12.57 11.95 14.54
N ASN A 348 13.77 11.48 14.90
CA ASN A 348 14.43 10.33 14.31
C ASN A 348 13.76 9.05 14.83
N GLU A 349 12.43 8.97 14.72
CA GLU A 349 11.76 7.73 15.07
C GLU A 349 12.23 6.62 14.12
N PRO A 350 12.68 5.48 14.66
CA PRO A 350 13.14 4.37 13.84
C PRO A 350 12.01 3.89 12.92
N VAL A 351 12.37 3.62 11.67
CA VAL A 351 11.41 3.28 10.62
C VAL A 351 10.61 2.04 11.00
N ARG A 352 9.28 2.15 10.84
CA ARG A 352 8.33 1.07 11.14
C ARG A 352 7.82 0.46 9.84
N GLY A 353 7.88 -0.86 9.74
CA GLY A 353 7.26 -1.56 8.61
C GLY A 353 5.75 -1.69 8.81
N ALA A 354 5.01 -1.63 7.71
CA ALA A 354 3.55 -1.63 7.76
C ALA A 354 2.91 -2.50 6.66
N ILE A 355 1.74 -3.06 6.97
CA ILE A 355 0.84 -3.72 6.01
C ILE A 355 -0.39 -2.83 5.84
N LEU A 356 -0.60 -2.30 4.65
CA LEU A 356 -1.80 -1.59 4.25
C LEU A 356 -2.71 -2.52 3.45
N ALA A 357 -3.85 -2.86 4.05
CA ALA A 357 -4.89 -3.68 3.45
C ALA A 357 -6.05 -2.81 2.95
N SER A 358 -6.47 -3.01 1.69
CA SER A 358 -7.63 -2.36 1.09
C SER A 358 -8.65 -3.37 0.56
N CYS A 359 -9.94 -3.04 0.66
CA CYS A 359 -11.00 -3.86 0.09
C CYS A 359 -11.08 -3.69 -1.44
N GLY A 360 -10.83 -2.51 -1.98
CA GLY A 360 -10.87 -2.22 -3.42
C GLY A 360 -9.48 -2.21 -4.04
N HIS A 361 -9.41 -2.16 -5.38
CA HIS A 361 -8.15 -1.89 -6.06
C HIS A 361 -7.73 -0.42 -5.89
N TRP A 362 -6.44 -0.16 -5.87
CA TRP A 362 -5.92 1.20 -5.69
C TRP A 362 -6.27 2.08 -6.90
N ILE A 363 -6.27 1.50 -8.10
CA ILE A 363 -6.69 2.19 -9.31
C ILE A 363 -8.19 2.59 -9.31
N GLU A 364 -9.01 2.00 -8.44
CA GLU A 364 -10.47 2.10 -8.46
C GLU A 364 -11.06 3.18 -7.55
N LEU A 365 -10.25 4.03 -6.91
CA LEU A 365 -10.74 5.25 -6.26
C LEU A 365 -11.37 6.16 -7.34
N MET A 366 -12.68 6.08 -7.55
CA MET A 366 -13.35 6.70 -8.70
C MET A 366 -13.83 8.12 -8.43
N LYS A 367 -14.32 8.37 -7.22
CA LYS A 367 -14.84 9.68 -6.84
C LYS A 367 -14.40 10.04 -5.45
N VAL A 368 -13.80 11.20 -5.30
CA VAL A 368 -13.52 11.76 -3.98
C VAL A 368 -14.44 12.95 -3.73
N ASP A 369 -14.92 13.08 -2.51
CA ASP A 369 -15.76 14.20 -2.11
C ASP A 369 -14.88 15.44 -1.85
N ALA A 370 -14.31 15.97 -2.94
CA ALA A 370 -13.39 17.09 -2.92
C ALA A 370 -14.08 18.39 -3.34
N SER A 371 -13.86 19.46 -2.58
CA SER A 371 -14.26 20.81 -2.99
C SER A 371 -13.23 21.41 -3.95
N MET A 372 -13.66 22.38 -4.75
CA MET A 372 -12.76 23.08 -5.68
C MET A 372 -11.67 23.83 -4.92
N GLU A 373 -12.03 24.44 -3.80
CA GLU A 373 -11.11 25.14 -2.90
C GLU A 373 -10.02 24.19 -2.40
N ARG A 374 -10.39 23.02 -1.87
CA ARG A 374 -9.42 22.03 -1.38
C ARG A 374 -8.50 21.48 -2.46
N LEU A 375 -9.05 21.18 -3.63
CA LEU A 375 -8.23 20.74 -4.75
C LEU A 375 -7.19 21.80 -5.15
N LEU A 376 -7.59 23.08 -5.21
CA LEU A 376 -6.68 24.17 -5.55
C LEU A 376 -5.70 24.51 -4.44
N ASP A 377 -6.09 24.42 -3.17
CA ASP A 377 -5.19 24.60 -2.02
C ASP A 377 -4.07 23.56 -2.07
N MET A 378 -4.42 22.28 -2.20
CA MET A 378 -3.43 21.20 -2.27
C MET A 378 -2.53 21.32 -3.49
N ALA A 379 -3.08 21.64 -4.66
CA ALA A 379 -2.27 21.89 -5.85
C ALA A 379 -1.35 23.11 -5.67
N GLY A 380 -1.79 24.11 -4.91
CA GLY A 380 -1.02 25.32 -4.60
C GLY A 380 0.11 25.05 -3.63
N GLU A 381 -0.10 24.19 -2.64
CA GLU A 381 0.94 23.72 -1.71
C GLU A 381 2.03 22.90 -2.43
N GLU A 382 1.66 22.05 -3.39
CA GLU A 382 2.63 21.24 -4.13
C GLU A 382 3.35 22.02 -5.23
N TYR A 383 2.60 22.63 -6.15
CA TYR A 383 3.19 23.24 -7.34
C TYR A 383 3.60 24.70 -7.12
N GLY A 384 3.09 25.34 -6.07
CA GLY A 384 3.11 26.79 -5.92
C GLY A 384 1.98 27.46 -6.71
N VAL A 385 1.28 28.39 -6.06
CA VAL A 385 0.15 29.14 -6.65
C VAL A 385 0.56 29.98 -7.88
N GLU A 386 1.84 30.31 -8.01
CA GLU A 386 2.38 31.04 -9.17
C GLU A 386 2.83 30.14 -10.32
N SER A 387 2.73 28.80 -10.18
CA SER A 387 3.15 27.88 -11.24
C SER A 387 2.17 27.85 -12.40
N ASP A 388 2.71 27.67 -13.62
CA ASP A 388 1.91 27.49 -14.83
C ASP A 388 0.90 26.33 -14.69
N ARG A 389 1.30 25.26 -13.99
CA ARG A 389 0.45 24.08 -13.73
C ARG A 389 -0.76 24.45 -12.87
N TRP A 390 -0.56 25.16 -11.77
CA TRP A 390 -1.65 25.61 -10.90
C TRP A 390 -2.55 26.64 -11.60
N GLN A 391 -1.96 27.64 -12.25
CA GLN A 391 -2.71 28.69 -12.94
C GLN A 391 -3.59 28.11 -14.06
N SER A 392 -3.07 27.18 -14.86
CA SER A 392 -3.82 26.48 -15.90
C SER A 392 -4.99 25.68 -15.32
N MET A 393 -4.76 24.94 -14.23
CA MET A 393 -5.80 24.17 -13.54
C MET A 393 -6.91 25.08 -13.01
N ASN A 394 -6.55 26.17 -12.31
CA ASN A 394 -7.51 27.13 -11.78
C ASN A 394 -8.33 27.81 -12.89
N GLN A 395 -7.67 28.24 -13.96
CA GLN A 395 -8.35 28.84 -15.12
C GLN A 395 -9.33 27.86 -15.78
N GLU A 396 -8.94 26.59 -15.98
CA GLU A 396 -9.80 25.57 -16.56
C GLU A 396 -11.04 25.34 -15.67
N LEU A 397 -10.84 25.09 -14.36
CA LEU A 397 -11.93 24.82 -13.43
C LEU A 397 -12.91 26.01 -13.27
N THR A 398 -12.39 27.23 -13.22
CA THR A 398 -13.22 28.45 -13.13
C THR A 398 -14.04 28.69 -14.40
N SER A 399 -13.51 28.31 -15.57
CA SER A 399 -14.21 28.44 -16.85
C SER A 399 -15.35 27.44 -17.05
N LEU A 400 -15.28 26.27 -16.41
CA LEU A 400 -16.31 25.23 -16.44
C LEU A 400 -17.42 25.51 -15.42
N SER A 401 -18.59 24.89 -15.55
CA SER A 401 -19.68 24.98 -14.56
C SER A 401 -20.43 23.66 -14.39
N GLY A 402 -21.17 23.52 -13.29
CA GLY A 402 -22.03 22.37 -13.00
C GLY A 402 -21.31 21.02 -13.14
N ALA A 403 -21.93 20.10 -13.87
CA ALA A 403 -21.41 18.74 -14.06
C ALA A 403 -20.04 18.69 -14.77
N ALA A 404 -19.76 19.62 -15.68
CA ALA A 404 -18.48 19.65 -16.39
C ALA A 404 -17.33 20.01 -15.44
N ARG A 405 -17.55 20.99 -14.55
CA ARG A 405 -16.57 21.36 -13.51
C ARG A 405 -16.37 20.18 -12.55
N GLN A 406 -17.44 19.56 -12.09
CA GLN A 406 -17.38 18.38 -11.20
C GLN A 406 -16.54 17.26 -11.84
N ALA A 407 -16.81 16.91 -13.11
CA ALA A 407 -16.08 15.87 -13.81
C ALA A 407 -14.59 16.19 -13.92
N LYS A 408 -14.24 17.44 -14.25
CA LYS A 408 -12.84 17.89 -14.32
C LYS A 408 -12.15 17.88 -12.95
N MET A 409 -12.84 18.27 -11.88
CA MET A 409 -12.32 18.16 -10.52
C MET A 409 -12.04 16.71 -10.14
N GLN A 410 -12.91 15.77 -10.50
CA GLN A 410 -12.69 14.35 -10.26
C GLN A 410 -11.49 13.83 -11.06
N GLU A 411 -11.35 14.23 -12.33
CA GLU A 411 -10.18 13.89 -13.15
C GLU A 411 -8.88 14.36 -12.50
N TYR A 412 -8.81 15.63 -12.06
CA TYR A 412 -7.61 16.13 -11.38
C TYR A 412 -7.35 15.44 -10.06
N SER A 413 -8.37 15.28 -9.22
CA SER A 413 -8.24 14.61 -7.93
C SER A 413 -7.73 13.17 -8.09
N HIS A 414 -8.28 12.46 -9.08
CA HIS A 414 -7.88 11.09 -9.42
C HIS A 414 -6.43 11.01 -9.85
N ASN A 415 -6.03 11.87 -10.81
CA ASN A 415 -4.64 11.96 -11.25
C ASN A 415 -3.70 12.29 -10.09
N TYR A 416 -4.11 13.21 -9.22
CA TYR A 416 -3.33 13.63 -8.05
C TYR A 416 -3.13 12.48 -7.07
N ILE A 417 -4.15 11.68 -6.79
CA ILE A 417 -4.02 10.52 -5.90
C ILE A 417 -3.17 9.43 -6.56
N GLN A 418 -3.39 9.14 -7.85
CA GLN A 418 -2.77 8.02 -8.55
C GLN A 418 -1.30 8.23 -8.90
N SER A 419 -0.88 9.49 -9.11
CA SER A 419 0.51 9.81 -9.37
C SER A 419 1.36 9.86 -8.10
N ARG A 420 0.76 9.92 -6.90
CA ARG A 420 1.53 9.98 -5.66
C ARG A 420 2.26 8.67 -5.38
N THR A 421 3.50 8.79 -4.89
CA THR A 421 4.21 7.64 -4.34
C THR A 421 3.35 6.94 -3.29
N PRO A 422 3.28 5.60 -3.30
CA PRO A 422 2.45 4.88 -2.34
C PRO A 422 2.93 5.07 -0.90
N ALA A 423 4.25 5.07 -0.66
CA ALA A 423 4.84 5.28 0.67
C ALA A 423 5.10 6.76 0.92
N LYS A 424 4.87 7.19 2.17
CA LYS A 424 5.23 8.52 2.67
C LYS A 424 6.73 8.53 3.02
N TYR A 425 7.46 9.50 2.49
CA TYR A 425 8.88 9.68 2.74
C TYR A 425 9.13 10.91 3.62
N ASN A 426 10.15 10.85 4.47
CA ASN A 426 10.52 11.98 5.31
C ASN A 426 11.32 13.05 4.54
N LYS A 427 10.68 14.18 4.22
CA LYS A 427 11.31 15.32 3.53
C LYS A 427 12.57 15.86 4.22
N LYS A 428 12.70 15.68 5.54
CA LYS A 428 13.84 16.17 6.32
C LYS A 428 15.12 15.37 6.04
N LEU A 429 15.01 14.05 5.84
CA LEU A 429 16.17 13.18 5.57
C LEU A 429 16.86 13.56 4.25
N VAL A 430 16.09 13.93 3.24
CA VAL A 430 16.60 14.34 1.92
C VAL A 430 17.41 15.63 2.00
N LYS A 431 16.92 16.66 2.71
CA LYS A 431 17.63 17.94 2.85
C LYS A 431 18.97 17.81 3.58
N SER A 432 19.07 16.90 4.54
CA SER A 432 20.32 16.66 5.29
C SER A 432 21.42 16.06 4.40
N LYS A 433 21.08 15.13 3.50
CA LYS A 433 22.02 14.53 2.54
C LYS A 433 22.51 15.53 1.50
N ALA A 434 21.63 16.41 1.02
CA ALA A 434 22.00 17.45 0.06
C ALA A 434 23.00 18.46 0.65
N SER A 435 22.88 18.76 1.94
CA SER A 435 23.72 19.77 2.62
C SER A 435 25.13 19.28 2.94
N ASN A 436 25.33 17.97 3.11
CA ASN A 436 26.64 17.37 3.43
C ASN A 436 27.54 17.11 2.21
N ASN A 437 27.03 17.30 0.99
CA ASN A 437 27.77 17.10 -0.26
C ASN A 437 28.23 18.43 -0.92
N ILE A 438 28.04 19.56 -0.26
CA ILE A 438 28.53 20.90 -0.64
C ILE A 438 29.67 21.27 0.29
#